data_AF-A0A940UVL9-F1
#
_entry.id   AF-A0A940UVL9-F1
#
_cell.length_a   1.000
_cell.length_b   1.000
_cell.length_c   1.000
_cell.angle_alpha   90.00
_cell.angle_beta   90.00
_cell.angle_gamma   90.00
#
_symmetry.space_group_name_H-M   'P 1'
#
loop_
_entity.id
_entity.type
_entity.pdbx_description
1 polymer ?
#
loop_
_entity_poly.entity_id
_entity_poly.type
_entity_poly.pdbx_seq_one_letter_code
_entity_poly.pdbx_strand_id
1 'polypeptide(L)'
;MDAAISLTFDPYACFSTSTSPAGLYARQKWLGQEKDLRWRADFDECAALLLHGQLRNGSWDSSFIRTAKRLFGLHLTIRHPTKEIERALDWLLDQIEDPHENTIVSDSDLNGLPFVTGDPYPLNEAMALFLSTIFDRAGDPRIVARYQELSYRALHGPDGWGDPSDMSNFLRAFVVHPLYAKDPATIQVVESLSRVQDNSGIFPEAIPFYQTVNALAHLDLPVADRQLKKAFMLLSRTQNEDGTWGAADKEWNTF
;
A
#
# COMPACT_ATOMS: atom_id res chain seq x y z
N MET A 1 11.22 -28.62 12.37
CA MET A 1 11.11 -28.67 10.90
C MET A 1 9.94 -27.78 10.54
N ASP A 2 10.21 -26.64 9.93
CA ASP A 2 9.14 -25.77 9.44
C ASP A 2 8.53 -26.43 8.20
N ALA A 3 7.23 -26.73 8.25
CA ALA A 3 6.52 -27.27 7.10
C ALA A 3 6.57 -26.24 5.97
N ALA A 4 7.00 -26.68 4.78
CA ALA A 4 6.92 -25.84 3.60
C ALA A 4 5.46 -25.47 3.33
N ILE A 5 5.18 -24.18 3.20
CA ILE A 5 3.86 -23.68 2.83
C ILE A 5 3.67 -23.97 1.34
N SER A 6 2.68 -24.80 1.01
CA SER A 6 2.34 -25.16 -0.37
C SER A 6 1.01 -24.52 -0.73
N LEU A 7 0.98 -23.80 -1.86
CA LEU A 7 -0.26 -23.35 -2.48
C LEU A 7 -0.88 -24.50 -3.27
N THR A 8 -2.21 -24.50 -3.37
CA THR A 8 -2.96 -25.56 -4.08
C THR A 8 -3.18 -25.20 -5.55
N PHE A 9 -3.40 -23.92 -5.81
CA PHE A 9 -3.68 -23.38 -7.15
C PHE A 9 -2.62 -22.34 -7.54
N ASP A 10 -2.45 -22.10 -8.84
CA ASP A 10 -1.49 -21.12 -9.36
C ASP A 10 -1.93 -19.68 -9.05
N PRO A 11 -1.22 -18.95 -8.16
CA PRO A 11 -1.61 -17.58 -7.81
C PRO A 11 -1.37 -16.59 -8.96
N TYR A 12 -0.59 -16.95 -9.98
CA TYR A 12 -0.22 -16.04 -11.05
C TYR A 12 -1.23 -16.00 -12.21
N ALA A 13 -2.17 -16.95 -12.24
CA ALA A 13 -3.12 -17.09 -13.35
C ALA A 13 -3.93 -15.80 -13.58
N CYS A 14 -4.34 -15.13 -12.50
CA CYS A 14 -5.13 -13.89 -12.55
C CYS A 14 -4.39 -12.71 -13.21
N PHE A 15 -3.04 -12.70 -13.18
CA PHE A 15 -2.25 -11.62 -13.77
C PHE A 15 -1.90 -11.84 -15.24
N SER A 16 -1.97 -13.09 -15.73
CA SER A 16 -1.43 -13.51 -17.03
C SER A 16 -1.85 -12.66 -18.23
N THR A 17 -3.03 -12.05 -18.18
CA THR A 17 -3.59 -11.18 -19.22
C THR A 17 -4.04 -9.82 -18.69
N SER A 18 -3.80 -9.53 -17.41
CA SER A 18 -4.23 -8.28 -16.80
C SER A 18 -3.43 -7.09 -17.34
N THR A 19 -4.15 -6.01 -17.61
CA THR A 19 -3.61 -4.71 -18.07
C THR A 19 -3.68 -3.65 -16.97
N SER A 20 -4.09 -4.02 -15.76
CA SER A 20 -4.02 -3.12 -14.62
C SER A 20 -2.55 -2.84 -14.25
N PRO A 21 -2.26 -1.78 -13.47
CA PRO A 21 -0.89 -1.53 -13.00
C PRO A 21 -0.30 -2.72 -12.21
N ALA A 22 -1.08 -3.34 -11.32
CA ALA A 22 -0.65 -4.51 -10.55
C ALA A 22 -0.43 -5.74 -11.44
N GLY A 23 -1.35 -5.99 -12.39
CA GLY A 23 -1.22 -7.05 -13.38
C GLY A 23 0.02 -6.90 -14.26
N LEU A 24 0.29 -5.70 -14.75
CA LEU A 24 1.47 -5.42 -15.57
C LEU A 24 2.77 -5.57 -14.77
N TYR A 25 2.78 -5.12 -13.52
CA TYR A 25 3.89 -5.36 -12.60
C TYR A 25 4.13 -6.86 -12.41
N ALA A 26 3.09 -7.64 -12.11
CA ALA A 26 3.16 -9.07 -11.88
C ALA A 26 3.65 -9.82 -13.14
N ARG A 27 3.12 -9.45 -14.30
CA ARG A 27 3.55 -9.99 -15.60
C ARG A 27 5.03 -9.74 -15.85
N GLN A 28 5.53 -8.56 -15.49
CA GLN A 28 6.95 -8.23 -15.57
C GLN A 28 7.78 -9.04 -14.57
N LYS A 29 7.46 -8.90 -13.28
CA LYS A 29 8.33 -9.34 -12.17
C LYS A 29 8.25 -10.82 -11.84
N TRP A 30 7.09 -11.44 -12.02
CA TRP A 30 6.85 -12.83 -11.62
C TRP A 30 6.71 -13.75 -12.83
N LEU A 31 6.10 -13.28 -13.91
CA LEU A 31 5.92 -14.07 -15.14
C LEU A 31 7.00 -13.84 -16.21
N GLY A 32 7.91 -12.87 -16.02
CA GLY A 32 9.02 -12.62 -16.94
C GLY A 32 8.62 -12.14 -18.34
N GLN A 33 7.45 -11.50 -18.47
CA GLN A 33 6.88 -11.08 -19.77
C GLN A 33 7.43 -9.74 -20.28
N GLU A 34 8.44 -9.15 -19.64
CA GLU A 34 8.99 -7.83 -19.98
C GLU A 34 9.51 -7.67 -21.42
N LYS A 35 9.81 -8.78 -22.10
CA LYS A 35 10.27 -8.82 -23.50
C LYS A 35 9.14 -9.14 -24.49
N ASP A 36 7.95 -9.46 -24.01
CA ASP A 36 6.78 -9.72 -24.84
C ASP A 36 6.29 -8.40 -25.46
N LEU A 37 6.11 -8.38 -26.79
CA LEU A 37 5.59 -7.23 -27.52
C LEU A 37 4.18 -6.84 -27.05
N ARG A 38 3.34 -7.81 -26.69
CA ARG A 38 2.01 -7.56 -26.16
C ARG A 38 2.07 -6.92 -24.79
N TRP A 39 2.90 -7.43 -23.89
CA TRP A 39 3.11 -6.80 -22.57
C TRP A 39 3.60 -5.36 -22.72
N ARG A 40 4.54 -5.11 -23.64
CA ARG A 40 5.04 -3.75 -23.86
C ARG A 40 3.96 -2.80 -24.37
N ALA A 41 3.11 -3.25 -25.29
CA ALA A 41 1.98 -2.46 -25.76
C ALA A 41 0.97 -2.16 -24.63
N ASP A 42 0.59 -3.17 -23.85
CA ASP A 42 -0.31 -3.00 -22.70
C ASP A 42 0.30 -2.05 -21.64
N PHE A 43 1.61 -2.15 -21.40
CA PHE A 43 2.35 -1.29 -20.49
C PHE A 43 2.37 0.16 -20.96
N ASP A 44 2.73 0.39 -22.23
CA ASP A 44 2.82 1.74 -22.81
C ASP A 44 1.43 2.42 -22.80
N GLU A 45 0.37 1.68 -23.12
CA GLU A 45 -1.02 2.16 -23.03
C GLU A 45 -1.43 2.51 -21.60
N CYS A 46 -1.18 1.62 -20.63
CA CYS A 46 -1.51 1.85 -19.23
C CYS A 46 -0.77 3.07 -18.66
N ALA A 47 0.54 3.18 -18.92
CA ALA A 47 1.35 4.30 -18.51
C ALA A 47 0.86 5.64 -19.12
N ALA A 48 0.51 5.64 -20.41
CA ALA A 48 -0.05 6.82 -21.06
C ALA A 48 -1.40 7.23 -20.45
N LEU A 49 -2.28 6.25 -20.16
CA LEU A 49 -3.57 6.49 -19.50
C LEU A 49 -3.41 7.02 -18.08
N LEU A 50 -2.40 6.57 -17.34
CA LEU A 50 -2.09 7.06 -15.99
C LEU A 50 -1.62 8.53 -15.99
N LEU A 51 -0.83 8.92 -16.98
CA LEU A 51 -0.35 10.31 -17.14
C LEU A 51 -1.41 11.24 -17.73
N HIS A 52 -2.38 10.70 -18.47
CA HIS A 52 -3.38 11.50 -19.17
C HIS A 52 -4.25 12.33 -18.21
N GLY A 53 -4.54 13.58 -18.60
CA GLY A 53 -5.49 14.44 -17.89
C GLY A 53 -4.94 15.11 -16.63
N GLN A 54 -3.63 15.05 -16.37
CA GLN A 54 -3.04 15.78 -15.24
C GLN A 54 -3.24 17.30 -15.43
N LEU A 55 -3.77 17.95 -14.39
CA LEU A 55 -3.96 19.40 -14.36
C LEU A 55 -2.63 20.13 -14.13
N ARG A 56 -2.64 21.44 -14.39
CA ARG A 56 -1.45 22.29 -14.20
C ARG A 56 -0.95 22.33 -12.75
N ASN A 57 -1.84 22.12 -11.79
CA ASN A 57 -1.52 22.05 -10.37
C ASN A 57 -0.94 20.68 -9.94
N GLY A 58 -0.83 19.70 -10.84
CA GLY A 58 -0.31 18.36 -10.53
C GLY A 58 -1.37 17.30 -10.22
N SER A 59 -2.57 17.71 -9.86
CA SER A 59 -3.65 16.79 -9.53
C SER A 59 -4.31 16.17 -10.77
N TRP A 60 -5.10 15.12 -10.54
CA TRP A 60 -6.13 14.67 -11.48
C TRP A 60 -7.50 15.06 -10.93
N ASP A 61 -8.23 15.87 -11.70
CA ASP A 61 -9.56 16.40 -11.38
C ASP A 61 -9.63 17.11 -10.01
N SER A 62 -8.52 17.68 -9.53
CA SER A 62 -8.41 18.27 -8.18
C SER A 62 -8.82 17.31 -7.05
N SER A 63 -8.79 16.00 -7.30
CA SER A 63 -9.20 14.97 -6.34
C SER A 63 -7.97 14.31 -5.69
N PHE A 64 -7.94 14.29 -4.36
CA PHE A 64 -6.86 13.69 -3.59
C PHE A 64 -6.73 12.20 -3.91
N ILE A 65 -7.82 11.45 -3.72
CA ILE A 65 -7.85 10.00 -3.94
C ILE A 65 -7.53 9.64 -5.40
N ARG A 66 -8.07 10.39 -6.37
CA ARG A 66 -7.75 10.12 -7.78
C ARG A 66 -6.27 10.36 -8.09
N THR A 67 -5.68 11.41 -7.53
CA THR A 67 -4.26 11.72 -7.70
C THR A 67 -3.38 10.64 -7.05
N ALA A 68 -3.70 10.24 -5.81
CA ALA A 68 -3.02 9.16 -5.12
C ALA A 68 -3.10 7.82 -5.89
N LYS A 69 -4.27 7.50 -6.45
CA LYS A 69 -4.49 6.30 -7.26
C LYS A 69 -3.67 6.29 -8.55
N ARG A 70 -3.59 7.43 -9.24
CA ARG A 70 -2.74 7.56 -10.43
C ARG A 70 -1.27 7.42 -10.09
N LEU A 71 -0.80 8.07 -9.02
CA LEU A 71 0.57 7.95 -8.54
C LEU A 71 0.92 6.52 -8.15
N PHE A 72 0.04 5.80 -7.45
CA PHE A 72 0.28 4.40 -7.10
C PHE A 72 0.36 3.51 -8.35
N GLY A 73 -0.53 3.70 -9.32
CA GLY A 73 -0.46 3.01 -10.61
C GLY A 73 0.83 3.33 -11.38
N LEU A 74 1.29 4.58 -11.31
CA LEU A 74 2.58 4.99 -11.89
C LEU A 74 3.74 4.28 -11.18
N HIS A 75 3.74 4.17 -9.85
CA HIS A 75 4.78 3.45 -9.12
C HIS A 75 4.92 1.99 -9.58
N LEU A 76 3.80 1.34 -9.91
CA LEU A 76 3.79 -0.04 -10.42
C LEU A 76 4.24 -0.16 -11.88
N THR A 77 4.25 0.94 -12.64
CA THR A 77 4.63 0.98 -14.06
C THR A 77 5.92 1.80 -14.26
N ILE A 78 5.84 3.13 -14.18
CA ILE A 78 6.95 4.09 -14.24
C ILE A 78 7.54 4.30 -12.83
N ARG A 79 8.60 3.57 -12.50
CA ARG A 79 9.24 3.63 -11.17
C ARG A 79 10.12 4.86 -10.93
N HIS A 80 10.64 5.46 -12.00
CA HIS A 80 11.51 6.63 -11.86
C HIS A 80 10.66 7.91 -11.85
N PRO A 81 10.87 8.82 -10.88
CA PRO A 81 10.13 10.08 -10.84
C PRO A 81 10.30 10.88 -12.13
N THR A 82 9.17 11.33 -12.69
CA THR A 82 9.11 12.30 -13.79
C THR A 82 8.63 13.65 -13.24
N LYS A 83 8.72 14.71 -14.06
CA LYS A 83 8.21 16.04 -13.64
C LYS A 83 6.72 16.03 -13.32
N GLU A 84 5.94 15.19 -14.01
CA GLU A 84 4.53 14.98 -13.76
C GLU A 84 4.30 14.33 -12.40
N ILE A 85 5.07 13.27 -12.08
CA ILE A 85 5.03 12.60 -10.76
C ILE A 85 5.40 13.58 -9.66
N GLU A 86 6.51 14.31 -9.80
CA GLU A 86 6.98 15.27 -8.79
C GLU A 86 5.93 16.34 -8.49
N ARG A 87 5.31 16.91 -9.53
CA ARG A 87 4.27 17.92 -9.36
C ARG A 87 3.01 17.37 -8.68
N ALA A 88 2.66 16.11 -8.92
CA ALA A 88 1.55 15.47 -8.22
C ALA A 88 1.89 15.20 -6.74
N LEU A 89 3.12 14.81 -6.44
CA LEU A 89 3.59 14.63 -5.06
C LEU A 89 3.60 15.94 -4.29
N ASP A 90 4.13 17.02 -4.89
CA ASP A 90 4.07 18.36 -4.30
C ASP A 90 2.63 18.77 -4.02
N TRP A 91 1.71 18.53 -4.97
CA TRP A 91 0.29 18.82 -4.78
C TRP A 91 -0.31 18.03 -3.60
N LEU A 92 -0.04 16.73 -3.47
CA LEU A 92 -0.53 15.93 -2.33
C LEU A 92 0.02 16.45 -0.98
N LEU A 93 1.30 16.83 -0.94
CA LEU A 93 1.92 17.38 0.27
C LEU A 93 1.28 18.72 0.66
N ASP A 94 1.00 19.59 -0.31
CA ASP A 94 0.32 20.86 -0.05
C ASP A 94 -1.11 20.63 0.50
N GLN A 95 -1.83 19.60 0.03
CA GLN A 95 -3.17 19.28 0.54
C GLN A 95 -3.20 18.79 1.99
N ILE A 96 -2.13 18.16 2.48
CA ILE A 96 -2.05 17.72 3.89
C ILE A 96 -1.47 18.81 4.81
N GLU A 97 -0.87 19.87 4.26
CA GLU A 97 -0.44 21.04 5.01
C GLU A 97 -1.57 22.05 5.22
N ASP A 98 -2.43 22.24 4.23
CA ASP A 98 -3.61 23.08 4.30
C ASP A 98 -4.86 22.29 3.85
N PRO A 99 -5.43 21.45 4.74
CA PRO A 99 -6.56 20.61 4.40
C PRO A 99 -7.82 21.45 4.18
N HIS A 100 -8.23 21.60 2.92
CA HIS A 100 -9.36 22.44 2.54
C HIS A 100 -10.72 21.71 2.55
N GLU A 101 -10.75 20.38 2.36
CA GLU A 101 -12.01 19.61 2.34
C GLU A 101 -11.84 18.19 2.89
N ASN A 102 -12.80 17.77 3.74
CA ASN A 102 -12.97 16.38 4.16
C ASN A 102 -13.93 15.68 3.19
N THR A 103 -13.38 15.10 2.12
CA THR A 103 -14.18 14.24 1.25
C THR A 103 -14.43 12.90 1.94
N ILE A 104 -15.70 12.46 2.00
CA ILE A 104 -16.03 11.11 2.45
C ILE A 104 -15.49 10.12 1.42
N VAL A 105 -14.58 9.25 1.83
CA VAL A 105 -13.99 8.21 0.99
C VAL A 105 -14.73 6.90 1.23
N SER A 106 -15.12 6.21 0.16
CA SER A 106 -15.68 4.86 0.23
C SER A 106 -14.61 3.80 -0.04
N ASP A 107 -14.87 2.56 0.39
CA ASP A 107 -13.98 1.43 0.08
C ASP A 107 -13.72 1.29 -1.42
N SER A 108 -14.75 1.57 -2.25
CA SER A 108 -14.64 1.46 -3.70
C SER A 108 -13.67 2.47 -4.32
N ASP A 109 -13.49 3.63 -3.69
CA ASP A 109 -12.52 4.63 -4.13
C ASP A 109 -11.09 4.12 -3.95
N LEU A 110 -10.88 3.31 -2.89
CA LEU A 110 -9.61 2.72 -2.50
C LEU A 110 -9.29 1.39 -3.17
N ASN A 111 -10.17 0.82 -4.01
CA ASN A 111 -9.88 -0.40 -4.77
C ASN A 111 -8.56 -0.29 -5.54
N GLY A 112 -7.69 -1.28 -5.39
CA GLY A 112 -6.34 -1.29 -5.97
C GLY A 112 -5.35 -0.31 -5.32
N LEU A 113 -5.65 0.21 -4.13
CA LEU A 113 -4.71 0.97 -3.30
C LEU A 113 -4.34 0.19 -2.03
N PRO A 114 -3.15 0.44 -1.47
CA PRO A 114 -2.69 -0.25 -0.26
C PRO A 114 -3.30 0.29 1.03
N PHE A 115 -4.46 0.97 0.98
CA PHE A 115 -5.07 1.68 2.10
C PHE A 115 -6.50 1.19 2.36
N VAL A 116 -7.04 1.57 3.53
CA VAL A 116 -8.42 1.28 3.92
C VAL A 116 -9.13 2.55 4.36
N THR A 117 -10.46 2.53 4.29
CA THR A 117 -11.29 3.66 4.72
C THR A 117 -11.10 3.90 6.22
N GLY A 118 -10.91 5.16 6.60
CA GLY A 118 -10.67 5.61 7.98
C GLY A 118 -10.99 7.09 8.10
N ASP A 119 -10.39 7.77 9.07
CA ASP A 119 -10.53 9.23 9.13
C ASP A 119 -9.83 9.87 7.91
N PRO A 120 -10.47 10.83 7.20
CA PRO A 120 -9.89 11.42 5.99
C PRO A 120 -8.51 12.05 6.20
N TYR A 121 -8.23 12.61 7.38
CA TYR A 121 -6.96 13.28 7.63
C TYR A 121 -5.79 12.27 7.75
N PRO A 122 -5.81 11.28 8.67
CA PRO A 122 -4.85 10.18 8.72
C PRO A 122 -4.68 9.44 7.39
N LEU A 123 -5.80 9.18 6.68
CA LEU A 123 -5.77 8.50 5.40
C LEU A 123 -4.94 9.30 4.36
N ASN A 124 -5.26 10.58 4.19
CA ASN A 124 -4.58 11.43 3.22
C ASN A 124 -3.10 11.63 3.60
N GLU A 125 -2.82 11.85 4.88
CA GLU A 125 -1.45 11.99 5.39
C GLU A 125 -0.63 10.71 5.12
N ALA A 126 -1.17 9.53 5.44
CA ALA A 126 -0.52 8.26 5.16
C ALA A 126 -0.26 8.04 3.66
N MET A 127 -1.24 8.36 2.80
CA MET A 127 -1.09 8.26 1.34
C MET A 127 0.02 9.15 0.80
N ALA A 128 0.03 10.44 1.19
CA ALA A 128 1.03 11.39 0.72
C ALA A 128 2.44 10.97 1.15
N LEU A 129 2.61 10.55 2.41
CA LEU A 129 3.91 10.10 2.93
C LEU A 129 4.38 8.80 2.27
N PHE A 130 3.49 7.82 2.13
CA PHE A 130 3.78 6.56 1.44
C PHE A 130 4.22 6.80 0.00
N LEU A 131 3.41 7.54 -0.78
CA LEU A 131 3.66 7.79 -2.19
C LEU A 131 4.96 8.58 -2.39
N SER A 132 5.19 9.60 -1.57
CA SER A 132 6.43 10.37 -1.68
C SER A 132 7.66 9.51 -1.35
N THR A 133 7.54 8.62 -0.37
CA THR A 133 8.64 7.72 0.01
C THR A 133 8.97 6.72 -1.09
N ILE A 134 7.97 6.07 -1.70
CA ILE A 134 8.21 5.07 -2.77
C ILE A 134 8.68 5.70 -4.10
N PHE A 135 8.53 7.02 -4.25
CA PHE A 135 9.10 7.82 -5.33
C PHE A 135 10.40 8.54 -4.92
N ASP A 136 11.15 7.96 -3.96
CA ASP A 136 12.51 8.38 -3.61
C ASP A 136 12.61 9.79 -2.96
N ARG A 137 11.53 10.28 -2.34
CA ARG A 137 11.54 11.53 -1.55
C ARG A 137 11.66 11.33 -0.05
N ALA A 138 12.08 10.14 0.40
CA ALA A 138 12.23 9.83 1.84
C ALA A 138 13.14 10.83 2.59
N GLY A 139 14.10 11.46 1.89
CA GLY A 139 15.02 12.44 2.48
C GLY A 139 14.51 13.88 2.49
N ASP A 140 13.34 14.18 1.94
CA ASP A 140 12.78 15.54 1.92
C ASP A 140 12.48 16.00 3.37
N PRO A 141 12.98 17.16 3.81
CA PRO A 141 12.71 17.67 5.15
C PRO A 141 11.23 17.78 5.51
N ARG A 142 10.34 18.12 4.56
CA ARG A 142 8.89 18.19 4.80
C ARG A 142 8.35 16.81 5.20
N ILE A 143 8.75 15.78 4.47
CA ILE A 143 8.32 14.40 4.68
C ILE A 143 8.89 13.87 5.99
N VAL A 144 10.18 14.07 6.24
CA VAL A 144 10.84 13.63 7.48
C VAL A 144 10.19 14.26 8.71
N ALA A 145 9.86 15.55 8.67
CA ALA A 145 9.21 16.25 9.76
C ALA A 145 7.82 15.67 10.07
N ARG A 146 7.03 15.33 9.04
CA ARG A 146 5.72 14.69 9.22
C ARG A 146 5.82 13.30 9.83
N TYR A 147 6.73 12.45 9.38
CA TYR A 147 6.95 11.15 10.02
C TYR A 147 7.40 11.29 11.49
N GLN A 148 8.23 12.31 11.79
CA GLN A 148 8.66 12.63 13.15
C GLN A 148 7.47 12.99 14.05
N GLU A 149 6.59 13.87 13.56
CA GLU A 149 5.36 14.27 14.24
C GLU A 149 4.43 13.08 14.48
N LEU A 150 4.22 12.24 13.46
CA LEU A 150 3.41 11.03 13.54
C LEU A 150 3.97 10.03 14.55
N SER A 151 5.28 9.77 14.52
CA SER A 151 5.95 8.88 15.48
C SER A 151 5.79 9.40 16.91
N TYR A 152 6.00 10.70 17.12
CA TYR A 152 5.82 11.32 18.43
C TYR A 152 4.37 11.19 18.92
N ARG A 153 3.38 11.48 18.07
CA ARG A 153 1.95 11.36 18.39
C ARG A 153 1.58 9.92 18.73
N ALA A 154 2.06 8.95 17.95
CA ALA A 154 1.84 7.54 18.18
C ALA A 154 2.38 7.05 19.54
N LEU A 155 3.57 7.51 19.92
CA LEU A 155 4.26 7.06 21.14
C LEU A 155 3.78 7.77 22.41
N HIS A 156 3.31 9.00 22.30
CA HIS A 156 3.05 9.88 23.44
C HIS A 156 1.64 10.47 23.50
N GLY A 157 0.86 10.33 22.43
CA GLY A 157 -0.52 10.81 22.37
C GLY A 157 -1.47 9.99 23.26
N PRO A 158 -2.56 10.60 23.74
CA PRO A 158 -3.54 9.91 24.60
C PRO A 158 -4.22 8.73 23.89
N ASP A 159 -4.36 8.82 22.57
CA ASP A 159 -5.02 7.82 21.73
C ASP A 159 -4.02 6.86 21.04
N GLY A 160 -2.72 7.08 21.25
CA GLY A 160 -1.65 6.35 20.55
C GLY A 160 -1.83 6.38 19.03
N TRP A 161 -2.16 5.23 18.45
CA TRP A 161 -2.40 5.06 17.01
C TRP A 161 -3.83 5.32 16.54
N GLY A 162 -4.76 5.58 17.46
CA GLY A 162 -6.16 5.83 17.12
C GLY A 162 -6.91 4.58 16.67
N ASP A 163 -7.82 4.76 15.70
CA ASP A 163 -8.64 3.69 15.12
C ASP A 163 -7.77 2.64 14.38
N PRO A 164 -8.14 1.34 14.38
CA PRO A 164 -7.41 0.31 13.66
C PRO A 164 -7.16 0.61 12.17
N SER A 165 -8.07 1.32 11.51
CA SER A 165 -7.95 1.72 10.10
C SER A 165 -6.84 2.75 9.90
N ASP A 166 -6.80 3.77 10.76
CA ASP A 166 -5.77 4.82 10.74
C ASP A 166 -4.40 4.24 11.10
N MET A 167 -4.35 3.37 12.12
CA MET A 167 -3.15 2.60 12.45
C MET A 167 -2.64 1.78 11.26
N SER A 168 -3.54 1.08 10.55
CA SER A 168 -3.18 0.33 9.35
C SER A 168 -2.60 1.25 8.28
N ASN A 169 -3.26 2.36 7.97
CA ASN A 169 -2.81 3.31 6.95
C ASN A 169 -1.44 3.91 7.29
N PHE A 170 -1.22 4.34 8.54
CA PHE A 170 0.10 4.83 8.95
C PHE A 170 1.16 3.75 8.92
N LEU A 171 0.85 2.52 9.34
CA LEU A 171 1.80 1.42 9.23
C LEU A 171 2.27 1.26 7.78
N ARG A 172 1.38 1.36 6.78
CA ARG A 172 1.75 1.30 5.35
C ARG A 172 2.77 2.38 4.98
N ALA A 173 2.59 3.62 5.43
CA ALA A 173 3.56 4.69 5.20
C ALA A 173 4.90 4.39 5.88
N PHE A 174 4.88 4.00 7.16
CA PHE A 174 6.09 3.76 7.94
C PHE A 174 6.94 2.62 7.38
N VAL A 175 6.33 1.50 6.95
CA VAL A 175 7.08 0.31 6.50
C VAL A 175 7.87 0.55 5.21
N VAL A 176 7.52 1.55 4.40
CA VAL A 176 8.27 1.88 3.18
C VAL A 176 9.38 2.91 3.40
N HIS A 177 9.40 3.58 4.55
CA HIS A 177 10.41 4.60 4.84
C HIS A 177 11.69 3.97 5.43
N PRO A 178 12.88 4.26 4.88
CA PRO A 178 14.13 3.60 5.28
C PRO A 178 14.48 3.78 6.77
N LEU A 179 14.20 4.96 7.33
CA LEU A 179 14.37 5.22 8.77
C LEU A 179 13.18 4.75 9.61
N TYR A 180 11.95 5.10 9.22
CA TYR A 180 10.78 4.88 10.07
C TYR A 180 10.25 3.43 10.08
N ALA A 181 10.67 2.58 9.15
CA ALA A 181 10.36 1.14 9.19
C ALA A 181 10.90 0.45 10.45
N LYS A 182 11.93 1.00 11.09
CA LYS A 182 12.52 0.49 12.34
C LYS A 182 12.32 1.46 13.53
N ASP A 183 11.44 2.45 13.37
CA ASP A 183 11.12 3.41 14.42
C ASP A 183 10.43 2.75 15.62
N PRO A 184 10.62 3.24 16.86
CA PRO A 184 9.93 2.72 18.03
C PRO A 184 8.40 2.69 17.88
N ALA A 185 7.82 3.65 17.15
CA ALA A 185 6.39 3.68 16.89
C ALA A 185 5.98 2.47 16.02
N THR A 186 6.70 2.18 14.93
CA THR A 186 6.45 0.99 14.09
C THR A 186 6.54 -0.29 14.88
N ILE A 187 7.58 -0.43 15.71
CA ILE A 187 7.77 -1.61 16.57
C ILE A 187 6.57 -1.79 17.50
N GLN A 188 6.09 -0.71 18.13
CA GLN A 188 4.93 -0.74 19.03
C GLN A 188 3.65 -1.20 18.32
N VAL A 189 3.41 -0.79 17.07
CA VAL A 189 2.27 -1.27 16.26
C VAL A 189 2.39 -2.76 16.00
N VAL A 190 3.55 -3.21 15.52
CA VAL A 190 3.80 -4.60 15.17
C VAL A 190 3.65 -5.52 16.38
N GLU A 191 4.10 -5.07 17.56
CA GLU A 191 3.88 -5.78 18.82
C GLU A 191 2.41 -5.82 19.22
N SER A 192 1.67 -4.73 19.01
CA SER A 192 0.24 -4.66 19.29
C SER A 192 -0.56 -5.59 18.39
N LEU A 193 -0.26 -5.61 17.09
CA LEU A 193 -0.80 -6.56 16.12
C LEU A 193 -0.51 -8.01 16.54
N SER A 194 0.72 -8.28 17.00
CA SER A 194 1.10 -9.63 17.45
C SER A 194 0.32 -10.11 18.68
N ARG A 195 -0.17 -9.20 19.53
CA ARG A 195 -0.98 -9.55 20.71
C ARG A 195 -2.41 -9.92 20.36
N VAL A 196 -2.94 -9.39 19.26
CA VAL A 196 -4.34 -9.61 18.84
C VAL A 196 -4.48 -10.65 17.72
N GLN A 197 -3.40 -10.98 17.01
CA GLN A 197 -3.41 -12.08 16.04
C GLN A 197 -3.56 -13.42 16.76
N ASP A 198 -4.57 -14.19 16.39
CA ASP A 198 -4.84 -15.47 17.02
C ASP A 198 -3.84 -16.58 16.56
N ASN A 199 -4.09 -17.83 16.96
CA ASN A 199 -3.26 -18.96 16.57
C ASN A 199 -3.53 -19.46 15.14
N SER A 200 -4.68 -19.10 14.55
CA SER A 200 -4.99 -19.41 13.15
C SER A 200 -4.30 -18.45 12.18
N GLY A 201 -3.84 -17.30 12.68
CA GLY A 201 -3.22 -16.22 11.89
C GLY A 201 -4.18 -15.10 11.52
N ILE A 202 -5.43 -15.18 11.99
CA ILE A 202 -6.46 -14.17 11.78
C ILE A 202 -6.22 -12.99 12.73
N PHE A 203 -6.46 -11.78 12.22
CA PHE A 203 -6.59 -10.56 13.02
C PHE A 203 -8.08 -10.26 13.27
N PRO A 204 -8.43 -9.49 14.31
CA PRO A 204 -9.80 -9.00 14.51
C PRO A 204 -10.37 -8.32 13.26
N GLU A 205 -11.69 -8.36 13.08
CA GLU A 205 -12.38 -7.84 11.89
C GLU A 205 -12.04 -6.39 11.55
N ALA A 206 -11.82 -5.55 12.56
CA ALA A 206 -11.41 -4.16 12.38
C ALA A 206 -10.00 -3.97 11.78
N ILE A 207 -9.18 -5.03 11.72
CA ILE A 207 -7.81 -4.98 11.19
C ILE A 207 -7.81 -5.57 9.77
N PRO A 208 -7.48 -4.79 8.74
CA PRO A 208 -7.57 -5.25 7.36
C PRO A 208 -6.48 -6.28 7.06
N PHE A 209 -6.88 -7.54 6.90
CA PHE A 209 -5.98 -8.68 6.83
C PHE A 209 -4.91 -8.54 5.74
N TYR A 210 -5.31 -8.34 4.48
CA TYR A 210 -4.36 -8.32 3.34
C TYR A 210 -3.39 -7.14 3.42
N GLN A 211 -3.87 -5.94 3.75
CA GLN A 211 -3.05 -4.75 3.91
C GLN A 211 -2.06 -4.91 5.07
N THR A 212 -2.51 -5.51 6.18
CA THR A 212 -1.66 -5.78 7.35
C THR A 212 -0.57 -6.80 7.02
N VAL A 213 -0.92 -7.93 6.39
CA VAL A 213 0.05 -8.95 5.97
C VAL A 213 1.07 -8.37 5.00
N ASN A 214 0.61 -7.59 4.01
CA ASN A 214 1.51 -6.94 3.06
C ASN A 214 2.44 -5.94 3.76
N ALA A 215 1.95 -5.15 4.72
CA ALA A 215 2.79 -4.23 5.50
C ALA A 215 3.85 -4.97 6.32
N LEU A 216 3.46 -6.04 7.03
CA LEU A 216 4.39 -6.85 7.82
C LEU A 216 5.47 -7.49 6.95
N ALA A 217 5.16 -7.87 5.71
CA ALA A 217 6.13 -8.45 4.77
C ALA A 217 7.24 -7.48 4.32
N HIS A 218 7.04 -6.17 4.50
CA HIS A 218 8.08 -5.16 4.25
C HIS A 218 9.02 -4.93 5.43
N LEU A 219 8.76 -5.54 6.59
CA LEU A 219 9.52 -5.32 7.80
C LEU A 219 10.54 -6.43 8.08
N ASP A 220 11.77 -6.01 8.32
CA ASP A 220 12.84 -6.86 8.84
C ASP A 220 12.79 -6.87 10.39
N LEU A 221 11.72 -7.46 10.94
CA LEU A 221 11.47 -7.55 12.39
C LEU A 221 11.06 -8.98 12.78
N PRO A 222 11.72 -9.61 13.78
CA PRO A 222 11.39 -10.97 14.20
C PRO A 222 9.92 -11.16 14.67
N VAL A 223 9.29 -10.10 15.16
CA VAL A 223 7.87 -10.11 15.57
C VAL A 223 6.95 -10.16 14.34
N ALA A 224 7.31 -9.48 13.25
CA ALA A 224 6.58 -9.52 11.99
C ALA A 224 6.68 -10.92 11.36
N ASP A 225 7.88 -11.52 11.32
CA ASP A 225 8.09 -12.88 10.76
C ASP A 225 7.21 -13.94 11.42
N ARG A 226 7.06 -13.88 12.74
CA ARG A 226 6.20 -14.82 13.48
C ARG A 226 4.73 -14.67 13.11
N GLN A 227 4.28 -13.43 12.89
CA GLN A 227 2.91 -13.15 12.46
C GLN A 227 2.67 -13.60 11.02
N LEU A 228 3.63 -13.33 10.12
CA LEU A 228 3.60 -13.75 8.72
C LEU A 228 3.55 -15.27 8.59
N LYS A 229 4.31 -16.01 9.41
CA LYS A 229 4.25 -17.48 9.41
C LYS A 229 2.84 -18.01 9.66
N LYS A 230 2.11 -17.41 10.61
CA LYS A 230 0.71 -17.77 10.86
C LYS A 230 -0.20 -17.35 9.71
N ALA A 231 -0.06 -16.11 9.23
CA ALA A 231 -0.86 -15.59 8.13
C ALA A 231 -0.68 -16.40 6.82
N PHE A 232 0.54 -16.83 6.50
CA PHE A 232 0.82 -17.64 5.31
C PHE A 232 0.25 -19.06 5.42
N MET A 233 0.20 -19.65 6.61
CA MET A 233 -0.52 -20.92 6.83
C MET A 233 -2.03 -20.77 6.64
N LEU A 234 -2.60 -19.61 7.00
CA LEU A 234 -4.00 -19.31 6.72
C LEU A 234 -4.23 -19.14 5.22
N LEU A 235 -3.44 -18.29 4.56
CA LEU A 235 -3.54 -18.01 3.12
C LEU A 235 -3.45 -19.30 2.29
N SER A 236 -2.58 -20.24 2.63
CA SER A 236 -2.49 -21.51 1.89
C SER A 236 -3.75 -22.37 2.00
N ARG A 237 -4.58 -22.18 3.04
CA ARG A 237 -5.82 -22.92 3.29
C ARG A 237 -7.07 -22.22 2.77
N THR A 238 -6.97 -20.91 2.52
CA THR A 238 -8.09 -20.06 2.09
C THR A 238 -7.98 -19.59 0.65
N GLN A 239 -7.03 -20.13 -0.12
CA GLN A 239 -6.90 -19.86 -1.54
C GLN A 239 -8.15 -20.34 -2.30
N ASN A 240 -8.67 -19.50 -3.19
CA ASN A 240 -9.76 -19.86 -4.09
C ASN A 240 -9.29 -20.85 -5.17
N GLU A 241 -10.22 -21.58 -5.79
CA GLU A 241 -9.93 -22.52 -6.89
C GLU A 241 -9.30 -21.85 -8.13
N ASP A 242 -9.55 -20.55 -8.32
CA ASP A 242 -8.96 -19.74 -9.39
C ASP A 242 -7.55 -19.22 -9.05
N GLY A 243 -6.97 -19.63 -7.91
CA GLY A 243 -5.67 -19.20 -7.44
C GLY A 243 -5.65 -17.91 -6.63
N THR A 244 -6.78 -17.18 -6.57
CA THR A 244 -6.85 -15.86 -5.94
C THR A 244 -7.18 -15.90 -4.44
N TRP A 245 -7.16 -14.74 -3.78
CA TRP A 245 -7.65 -14.56 -2.41
C TRP A 245 -8.75 -13.51 -2.31
N GLY A 246 -9.62 -13.69 -1.32
CA GLY A 246 -10.74 -12.79 -1.05
C GLY A 246 -11.94 -13.01 -1.98
N ALA A 247 -13.07 -12.43 -1.58
CA ALA A 247 -14.31 -12.45 -2.36
C ALA A 247 -14.39 -11.27 -3.35
N ALA A 248 -13.81 -10.13 -2.96
CA ALA A 248 -13.71 -8.90 -3.75
C ALA A 248 -12.23 -8.50 -3.90
N ASP A 249 -11.95 -7.61 -4.85
CA ASP A 249 -10.60 -7.11 -5.19
C ASP A 249 -9.55 -8.24 -5.29
N LYS A 250 -9.94 -9.34 -5.95
CA LYS A 250 -9.16 -10.58 -6.03
C LYS A 250 -7.75 -10.37 -6.56
N GLU A 251 -7.60 -9.54 -7.58
CA GLU A 251 -6.30 -9.23 -8.16
C GLU A 251 -5.39 -8.55 -7.13
N TRP A 252 -5.91 -7.55 -6.41
CA TRP A 252 -5.16 -6.83 -5.38
C TRP A 252 -4.83 -7.70 -4.16
N ASN A 253 -5.79 -8.47 -3.67
CA ASN A 253 -5.57 -9.36 -2.52
C ASN A 253 -4.57 -10.49 -2.83
N THR A 254 -4.40 -10.83 -4.11
CA THR A 254 -3.40 -11.79 -4.59
C THR A 254 -2.03 -11.15 -4.86
N PHE A 255 -1.98 -9.83 -5.10
CA PHE A 255 -0.76 -9.08 -5.42
C PHE A 255 0.10 -8.79 -4.18
#